data_AF-A0ABD0R509-F1
#
_entry.id   AF-A0ABD0R509-F1
#
_cell.length_a   1.000
_cell.length_b   1.000
_cell.length_c   1.000
_cell.angle_alpha   90.00
_cell.angle_beta   90.00
_cell.angle_gamma   90.00
#
_symmetry.space_group_name_H-M   'P 1'
#
loop_
_entity.id
_entity.type
_entity.pdbx_description
1 polymer ?
#
loop_
_entity_poly.entity_id
_entity_poly.type
_entity_poly.pdbx_seq_one_letter_code
_entity_poly.pdbx_strand_id
1 'polypeptide(L)'
;MPIRRGRQKTTRKREEEVDIDLDDPEINHFPFPFHELMVWAVLMKRQKMALFFWQHGEEAMAKALVACKLCKAMAHEASENDMVDDISQELNQNS
;
A
#
# COMPACT_ATOMS: atom_id res chain seq x y z
N MET A 1 -21.45 30.69 35.80
CA MET A 1 -20.21 31.32 35.28
C MET A 1 -19.64 30.42 34.18
N PRO A 2 -19.17 30.96 33.04
CA PRO A 2 -19.48 30.39 31.72
C PRO A 2 -18.43 29.45 31.11
N ILE A 3 -18.95 28.58 30.24
CA ILE A 3 -18.26 27.60 29.37
C ILE A 3 -17.36 28.34 28.36
N ARG A 4 -16.05 28.08 28.41
CA ARG A 4 -15.11 28.55 27.39
C ARG A 4 -14.97 27.51 26.29
N ARG A 5 -15.68 27.72 25.17
CA ARG A 5 -15.45 27.01 23.90
C ARG A 5 -14.06 27.35 23.37
N GLY A 6 -13.10 26.45 23.58
CA GLY A 6 -11.79 26.49 22.94
C GLY A 6 -11.90 25.98 21.50
N ARG A 7 -11.78 26.89 20.54
CA ARG A 7 -11.67 26.62 19.10
C ARG A 7 -10.39 25.83 18.84
N GLN A 8 -10.49 24.52 18.67
CA GLN A 8 -9.36 23.67 18.23
C GLN A 8 -8.99 24.07 16.79
N LYS A 9 -7.89 24.80 16.65
CA LYS A 9 -7.25 25.03 15.35
C LYS A 9 -6.69 23.68 14.89
N THR A 10 -7.22 23.16 13.79
CA THR A 10 -6.58 22.10 13.02
C THR A 10 -5.24 22.63 12.53
N THR A 11 -4.16 22.26 13.23
CA THR A 11 -2.81 22.42 12.73
C THR A 11 -2.68 21.52 11.50
N ARG A 12 -2.83 22.10 10.30
CA ARG A 12 -2.27 21.51 9.07
C ARG A 12 -0.77 21.33 9.35
N LYS A 13 -0.33 20.10 9.56
CA LYS A 13 1.09 19.76 9.51
C LYS A 13 1.55 20.19 8.12
N ARG A 14 2.46 21.16 8.10
CA ARG A 14 3.22 21.50 6.89
C ARG A 14 3.96 20.21 6.54
N GLU A 15 3.66 19.64 5.38
CA GLU A 15 4.52 18.62 4.78
C GLU A 15 5.86 19.33 4.60
N GLU A 16 6.81 19.05 5.50
CA GLU A 16 8.19 19.43 5.27
C GLU A 16 8.62 18.66 4.04
N GLU A 17 8.83 19.37 2.93
CA GLU A 17 9.62 18.86 1.81
C GLU A 17 11.01 18.60 2.39
N VAL A 18 11.23 17.37 2.83
CA VAL A 18 12.55 16.87 3.19
C VAL A 18 13.35 16.89 1.90
N ASP A 19 14.43 17.66 1.87
CA ASP A 19 15.38 17.64 0.78
C ASP A 19 16.10 16.28 0.86
N ILE A 20 15.58 15.31 0.10
CA ILE A 20 16.07 13.93 0.13
C ILE A 20 17.36 13.93 -0.70
N ASP A 21 18.50 13.81 -0.03
CA ASP A 21 19.78 13.56 -0.68
C ASP A 21 19.74 12.16 -1.31
N LEU A 22 19.51 12.12 -2.63
CA LEU A 22 19.43 10.91 -3.42
C LEU A 22 20.79 10.20 -3.56
N ASP A 23 21.89 10.74 -3.05
CA ASP A 23 23.20 10.10 -3.02
C ASP A 23 23.56 9.53 -1.63
N ASP A 24 22.73 9.75 -0.60
CA ASP A 24 22.94 9.17 0.73
C ASP A 24 22.70 7.65 0.70
N PRO A 25 23.73 6.81 0.94
CA PRO A 25 23.59 5.36 0.93
C PRO A 25 22.61 4.84 2.00
N GLU A 26 22.35 5.62 3.06
CA GLU A 26 21.41 5.28 4.14
C GLU A 26 19.95 5.53 3.74
N ILE A 27 19.71 6.45 2.80
CA ILE A 27 18.39 6.71 2.20
C ILE A 27 18.13 5.75 1.03
N ASN A 28 19.16 5.41 0.26
CA ASN A 28 19.04 4.61 -0.97
C ASN A 28 18.93 3.11 -0.74
N HIS A 29 19.20 2.61 0.47
CA HIS A 29 19.22 1.19 0.75
C HIS A 29 18.13 0.78 1.73
N PHE A 30 17.29 -0.16 1.31
CA PHE A 30 16.32 -0.76 2.22
C PHE A 30 17.04 -1.60 3.27
N PRO A 31 16.72 -1.46 4.57
CA PRO A 31 17.25 -2.34 5.61
C PRO A 31 16.91 -3.82 5.34
N PHE A 32 15.79 -4.08 4.66
CA PHE A 32 15.26 -5.40 4.38
C PHE A 32 14.89 -5.56 2.88
N PRO A 33 15.86 -5.58 1.97
CA PRO A 33 15.62 -5.46 0.52
C PRO A 33 14.73 -6.58 -0.04
N PHE A 34 14.87 -7.82 0.47
CA PHE A 34 14.01 -8.94 0.04
C PHE A 34 12.56 -8.83 0.51
N HIS A 35 12.31 -8.13 1.63
CA HIS A 35 10.94 -7.94 2.13
C HIS A 35 10.20 -6.94 1.23
N GLU A 36 10.87 -5.84 0.87
CA GLU A 36 10.33 -4.84 -0.05
C GLU A 36 10.07 -5.46 -1.44
N LEU A 37 11.03 -6.25 -1.95
CA LEU A 37 10.86 -6.98 -3.21
C LEU A 37 9.70 -7.99 -3.18
N MET A 38 9.47 -8.65 -2.04
CA MET A 38 8.33 -9.56 -1.87
C MET A 38 7.00 -8.81 -1.93
N VAL A 39 6.88 -7.69 -1.20
CA VAL A 39 5.66 -6.86 -1.19
C VAL A 39 5.36 -6.33 -2.60
N TRP A 40 6.39 -5.82 -3.29
CA TRP A 40 6.27 -5.41 -4.69
C TRP A 40 5.79 -6.55 -5.60
N ALA A 41 6.35 -7.76 -5.44
CA ALA A 41 5.95 -8.91 -6.24
C ALA A 41 4.48 -9.31 -6.00
N VAL A 42 3.98 -9.21 -4.78
CA VAL A 42 2.56 -9.45 -4.44
C VAL A 42 1.66 -8.42 -5.11
N LEU A 43 1.99 -7.13 -4.99
CA LEU A 43 1.24 -6.02 -5.58
C LEU A 43 1.20 -6.10 -7.11
N MET A 44 2.30 -6.51 -7.74
CA MET A 44 2.40 -6.64 -9.21
C MET A 44 1.89 -7.99 -9.75
N LYS A 45 1.21 -8.82 -8.95
CA LYS A 45 0.72 -10.16 -9.31
C LYS A 45 1.83 -11.14 -9.78
N ARG A 46 3.08 -10.94 -9.38
CA ARG A 46 4.24 -11.80 -9.73
C ARG A 46 4.41 -12.94 -8.72
N GLN A 47 3.48 -13.90 -8.74
CA GLN A 47 3.37 -14.95 -7.70
C GLN A 47 4.63 -15.82 -7.54
N LYS A 48 5.30 -16.20 -8.64
CA LYS A 48 6.54 -17.00 -8.58
C LYS A 48 7.68 -16.27 -7.86
N MET A 49 7.78 -14.95 -8.07
CA MET A 49 8.78 -14.11 -7.40
C MET A 49 8.43 -13.91 -5.93
N ALA A 50 7.15 -13.70 -5.61
CA ALA A 50 6.70 -13.60 -4.21
C ALA A 50 7.02 -14.88 -3.42
N LEU A 51 6.78 -16.05 -4.01
CA LEU A 51 7.16 -17.34 -3.42
C LEU A 51 8.68 -17.51 -3.26
N PHE A 52 9.45 -17.06 -4.25
CA PHE A 52 10.91 -17.10 -4.17
C PHE A 52 11.43 -16.25 -2.99
N PHE A 53 10.97 -15.00 -2.88
CA PHE A 53 11.41 -14.09 -1.81
C PHE A 53 10.92 -14.51 -0.42
N TRP A 54 9.74 -15.13 -0.35
CA TRP A 54 9.25 -15.72 0.89
C TRP A 54 10.19 -16.78 1.46
N GLN A 55 10.65 -17.69 0.59
CA GLN A 55 11.43 -18.85 1.01
C GLN A 55 12.87 -18.48 1.39
N HIS A 56 13.34 -17.31 0.96
CA HIS A 56 14.75 -16.90 1.05
C HIS A 56 15.07 -15.95 2.22
N GLY A 57 14.26 -15.91 3.28
CA GLY A 57 14.57 -15.05 4.43
C GLY A 57 13.89 -15.46 5.74
N GLU A 58 14.26 -14.76 6.81
CA GLU A 58 13.69 -14.90 8.15
C GLU A 58 12.21 -14.46 8.17
N GLU A 59 11.46 -14.89 9.20
CA GLU A 59 10.04 -14.51 9.41
C GLU A 59 9.02 -14.93 8.33
N ALA A 60 9.16 -16.14 7.78
CA ALA A 60 8.24 -16.70 6.78
C ALA A 60 6.75 -16.60 7.18
N MET A 61 6.42 -16.81 8.45
CA MET A 61 5.04 -16.71 8.94
C MET A 61 4.49 -15.27 8.91
N ALA A 62 5.30 -14.27 9.27
CA ALA A 62 4.87 -12.87 9.20
C ALA A 62 4.64 -12.44 7.74
N LYS A 63 5.55 -12.83 6.85
CA LYS A 63 5.43 -12.64 5.40
C LYS A 63 4.15 -13.26 4.84
N ALA A 64 3.76 -14.42 5.34
CA ALA A 64 2.46 -15.05 5.07
C ALA A 64 1.29 -14.17 5.32
N LEU A 65 1.24 -13.63 6.52
CA LEU A 65 0.10 -12.88 6.97
C LEU A 65 -0.01 -11.56 6.20
N VAL A 66 1.13 -10.92 5.92
CA VAL A 66 1.20 -9.70 5.10
C VAL A 66 0.75 -9.96 3.67
N ALA A 67 1.33 -10.97 2.99
CA ALA A 67 0.96 -11.31 1.62
C ALA A 67 -0.52 -11.71 1.51
N CYS A 68 -1.03 -12.52 2.45
CA CYS A 68 -2.45 -12.90 2.50
C CYS A 68 -3.37 -11.68 2.67
N LYS A 69 -3.00 -10.71 3.52
CA LYS A 69 -3.80 -9.50 3.73
C LYS A 69 -3.80 -8.62 2.47
N LEU A 70 -2.65 -8.44 1.83
CA LEU A 70 -2.52 -7.72 0.57
C LEU A 70 -3.35 -8.37 -0.54
N CYS A 71 -3.20 -9.68 -0.75
CA CYS A 71 -3.98 -10.41 -1.76
C CYS A 71 -5.49 -10.28 -1.54
N LYS A 72 -5.96 -10.36 -0.29
CA LYS A 72 -7.38 -10.18 0.04
C LYS A 72 -7.88 -8.77 -0.24
N ALA A 73 -7.11 -7.75 0.16
CA ALA A 73 -7.46 -6.35 -0.11
C ALA A 73 -7.50 -6.06 -1.61
N MET A 74 -6.48 -6.52 -2.36
CA MET A 74 -6.43 -6.38 -3.81
C MET A 74 -7.56 -7.12 -4.52
N ALA A 75 -7.95 -8.31 -4.05
CA ALA A 75 -9.09 -9.03 -4.62
C ALA A 75 -10.42 -8.31 -4.36
N HIS A 76 -10.58 -7.71 -3.18
CA HIS A 76 -11.74 -6.91 -2.83
C HIS A 76 -11.84 -5.65 -3.70
N GLU A 77 -10.76 -4.86 -3.76
CA GLU A 77 -10.70 -3.65 -4.60
C GLU A 77 -10.88 -3.98 -6.08
N ALA A 78 -10.27 -5.06 -6.58
CA ALA A 78 -10.47 -5.48 -7.96
C ALA A 78 -11.93 -5.86 -8.24
N SER A 79 -12.62 -6.53 -7.31
CA SER A 79 -14.04 -6.86 -7.45
C SER A 79 -14.92 -5.61 -7.41
N GLU A 80 -14.63 -4.66 -6.53
CA GLU A 80 -15.36 -3.38 -6.48
C GLU A 80 -15.14 -2.57 -7.75
N ASN A 81 -13.92 -2.56 -8.29
CA ASN A 81 -13.62 -1.88 -9.54
C ASN A 81 -14.27 -2.55 -10.76
N ASP A 82 -14.25 -3.88 -10.86
CA ASP A 82 -14.94 -4.62 -11.95
C ASP A 82 -16.45 -4.34 -11.95
N MET A 83 -17.08 -4.33 -10.76
CA MET A 83 -18.50 -4.00 -10.63
C MET A 83 -18.81 -2.57 -11.08
N VAL A 84 -17.90 -1.62 -10.85
CA VAL A 84 -18.05 -0.24 -11.31
C VAL A 84 -17.85 -0.14 -12.83
N ASP A 85 -16.89 -0.88 -13.38
CA ASP A 85 -16.64 -0.94 -14.82
C ASP A 85 -17.85 -1.56 -15.56
N ASP A 86 -18.45 -2.64 -15.06
CA ASP A 86 -19.66 -3.26 -15.63
C ASP A 86 -20.86 -2.30 -15.63
N ILE A 87 -21.12 -1.63 -14.50
CA ILE A 87 -22.20 -0.63 -14.39
C ILE A 87 -21.96 0.54 -15.36
N SER A 88 -20.71 1.01 -15.47
CA SER A 88 -20.37 2.10 -16.39
C SER A 88 -20.57 1.71 -17.86
N GLN A 89 -20.26 0.47 -18.23
CA GLN A 89 -20.50 -0.05 -19.58
C GLN A 89 -22.00 -0.20 -19.88
N GLU A 90 -22.80 -0.73 -18.97
CA GLU A 90 -24.26 -0.84 -19.15
C GLU A 90 -24.92 0.53 -19.32
N LEU A 91 -24.49 1.53 -18.55
CA LEU A 91 -25.00 2.90 -18.65
C LEU A 91 -24.63 3.55 -19.99
N ASN A 92 -23.41 3.32 -20.49
CA ASN A 92 -22.95 3.87 -21.77
C ASN A 92 -23.54 3.12 -22.99
N GLN A 93 -23.94 1.86 -22.85
CA GLN A 93 -24.64 1.11 -23.90
C GLN A 93 -26.13 1.50 -24.04
N ASN A 94 -26.72 2.03 -22.97
CA ASN A 94 -28.13 2.43 -22.91
C ASN A 94 -28.36 3.94 -23.14
N SER A 95 -27.33 4.70 -23.51
CA SER A 95 -27.40 6.13 -23.82
C SER A 95 -27.11 6.42 -25.29
#